data_AF-A0A9X2BYJ6-F1
#
_entry.id   AF-A0A9X2BYJ6-F1
#
_cell.length_a   1.000
_cell.length_b   1.000
_cell.length_c   1.000
_cell.angle_alpha   90.00
_cell.angle_beta   90.00
_cell.angle_gamma   90.00
#
_symmetry.space_group_name_H-M   'P 1'
#
loop_
_entity.id
_entity.type
_entity.pdbx_description
1 polymer ?
#
loop_
_entity_poly.entity_id
_entity_poly.type
_entity_poly.pdbx_seq_one_letter_code
_entity_poly.pdbx_strand_id
1 'polypeptide(L)'
;MTPWQTLGVATDVAVPELRRRYAALIKEFRPETHPQDFARIREAYEVVLPHARRREALAAERAEEAEVATAQVEAVAQAGIDAVPLATGAAAPVEVIAPPPVEETPAEQDAEPALAAHFRRFHGQAAAATGSDDEAHLPALRELLAARTQATLDDSQALEFALMRWFIEADAPPLTLLFETGRAFDWHRHPARLSSWLSPWALRQMEARLALSRDLVHARHFSGNAWLRRLHSTRPGRLMLVWRPAAVEAGFWAERWRNASEDADARPLAACLNPVALQRMRGPASTDLLVGLAVAAFAPDLGNAAVWALVATAIVFGLRRLLQVIAKLPETHRARVVARAILGNKIIVGIVAVVGAWLAAIVSVTPEPGSRALAVAALLGTPLALLVASLAWRVAAWIELALAMPFQWREAVDRLEFDGLVRSNATPPGRPFGRRLGFLKRLASMRAALRLQPLEIATRERPPRARPFTLVKLGQPGGGQNRWRMLWFGAWVLFALLRLVHAFGGGN
;
A
#
# COMPACT_ATOMS: atom_id res chain seq x y z
N MET A 1 23.44 15.13 23.14
CA MET A 1 24.40 14.32 22.36
C MET A 1 23.76 13.94 21.05
N THR A 2 24.51 14.02 19.95
CA THR A 2 24.01 13.49 18.67
C THR A 2 24.00 11.95 18.72
N PRO A 3 23.13 11.27 17.94
CA PRO A 3 23.13 9.80 17.88
C PRO A 3 24.51 9.18 17.58
N TRP A 4 25.31 9.86 16.75
CA TRP A 4 26.69 9.48 16.42
C TRP A 4 27.63 9.53 17.63
N GLN A 5 27.54 10.60 18.43
CA GLN A 5 28.32 10.75 19.66
C GLN A 5 27.91 9.70 20.71
N THR A 6 26.62 9.37 20.82
CA THR A 6 26.13 8.34 21.73
C THR A 6 26.72 6.96 21.42
N LEU A 7 26.91 6.64 20.13
CA LEU A 7 27.53 5.38 19.71
C LEU A 7 29.08 5.44 19.72
N GLY A 8 29.66 6.64 19.80
CA GLY A 8 31.10 6.87 19.71
C GLY A 8 31.67 6.46 18.36
N VAL A 9 30.97 6.77 17.27
CA VAL A 9 31.42 6.50 15.90
C VAL A 9 31.43 7.78 15.07
N ALA A 10 32.30 7.82 14.06
CA ALA A 10 32.32 8.91 13.10
C ALA A 10 31.05 8.91 12.24
N THR A 11 30.70 10.06 11.67
CA THR A 11 29.50 10.23 10.83
C THR A 11 29.57 9.46 9.51
N ASP A 12 30.75 8.99 9.12
CA ASP A 12 31.08 8.23 7.91
C ASP A 12 31.42 6.77 8.14
N VAL A 13 31.10 6.25 9.33
CA VAL A 13 31.30 4.84 9.67
C VAL A 13 30.57 3.91 8.70
N ALA A 14 31.26 2.86 8.26
CA ALA A 14 30.67 1.80 7.45
C ALA A 14 29.69 0.95 8.28
N VAL A 15 28.70 0.34 7.61
CA VAL A 15 27.66 -0.48 8.28
C VAL A 15 28.25 -1.63 9.12
N PRO A 16 29.29 -2.36 8.70
CA PRO A 16 29.90 -3.42 9.52
C PRO A 16 30.53 -2.89 10.82
N GLU A 17 31.24 -1.76 10.74
CA GLU A 17 31.90 -1.11 11.87
C GLU A 17 30.87 -0.58 12.88
N LEU A 18 29.79 0.03 12.39
CA LEU A 18 28.64 0.45 13.20
C LEU A 18 28.01 -0.71 13.98
N ARG A 19 27.80 -1.86 13.32
CA ARG A 19 27.25 -3.06 13.96
C ARG A 19 28.19 -3.61 15.03
N ARG A 20 29.49 -3.61 14.77
CA ARG A 20 30.52 -4.05 15.72
C ARG A 20 30.51 -3.16 16.97
N ARG A 21 30.45 -1.84 16.78
CA ARG A 21 30.39 -0.88 17.90
C ARG A 21 29.13 -1.03 18.73
N TYR A 22 27.96 -1.13 18.08
CA TYR A 22 26.69 -1.42 18.75
C TYR A 22 26.76 -2.72 19.56
N ALA A 23 27.30 -3.80 18.98
CA ALA A 23 27.46 -5.08 19.67
C ALA A 23 28.39 -5.03 20.89
N ALA A 24 29.41 -4.16 20.87
CA ALA A 24 30.26 -3.89 22.04
C ALA A 24 29.49 -3.15 23.13
N LEU A 25 28.77 -2.08 22.76
CA LEU A 25 28.01 -1.26 23.71
C LEU A 25 26.90 -2.04 24.42
N ILE A 26 26.17 -2.93 23.72
CA ILE A 26 25.13 -3.75 24.37
C ILE A 26 25.70 -4.82 25.32
N LYS A 27 26.98 -5.20 25.16
CA LYS A 27 27.64 -6.13 26.09
C LYS A 27 28.08 -5.43 27.38
N GLU A 28 28.49 -4.17 27.25
CA GLU A 28 28.89 -3.29 28.35
C GLU A 28 27.66 -2.80 29.13
N PHE A 29 26.66 -2.25 28.43
CA PHE A 29 25.43 -1.71 28.99
C PHE A 29 24.29 -2.73 28.88
N ARG A 30 24.35 -3.78 29.71
CA ARG A 30 23.30 -4.80 29.74
C ARG A 30 21.96 -4.21 30.22
N PRO A 31 20.81 -4.65 29.68
CA PRO A 31 19.50 -4.09 30.03
C PRO A 31 19.11 -4.33 31.50
N GLU A 32 19.63 -5.37 32.14
CA GLU A 32 19.35 -5.69 33.54
C GLU A 32 20.05 -4.71 34.51
N THR A 33 21.23 -4.21 34.13
CA THR A 33 22.04 -3.32 34.99
C THR A 33 21.93 -1.85 34.59
N HIS A 34 21.78 -1.56 33.29
CA HIS A 34 21.75 -0.21 32.72
C HIS A 34 20.59 -0.02 31.72
N PRO A 35 19.32 -0.11 32.18
CA PRO A 35 18.17 -0.07 31.26
C PRO A 35 18.05 1.25 30.50
N GLN A 36 18.40 2.37 31.13
CA GLN A 36 18.31 3.69 30.50
C GLN A 36 19.37 3.89 29.42
N ASP A 37 20.60 3.47 29.66
CA ASP A 37 21.69 3.60 28.69
C ASP A 37 21.49 2.65 27.51
N PHE A 38 21.03 1.42 27.77
CA PHE A 38 20.65 0.48 26.72
C PHE A 38 19.58 1.05 25.79
N ALA A 39 18.54 1.70 26.34
CA ALA A 39 17.50 2.34 25.54
C ALA A 39 18.05 3.47 24.65
N ARG A 40 18.93 4.34 25.20
CA ARG A 40 19.59 5.42 24.45
C ARG A 40 20.49 4.88 23.33
N ILE A 41 21.27 3.83 23.60
CA ILE A 41 22.15 3.18 22.61
C ILE A 41 21.32 2.58 21.48
N ARG A 42 20.21 1.91 21.81
CA ARG A 42 19.31 1.30 20.83
C ARG A 42 18.66 2.35 19.92
N GLU A 43 18.10 3.41 20.51
CA GLU A 43 17.49 4.51 19.75
C GLU A 43 18.52 5.16 18.82
N ALA A 44 19.73 5.44 19.31
CA ALA A 44 20.80 6.00 18.50
C ALA A 44 21.16 5.08 17.31
N TYR A 45 21.25 3.77 17.52
CA TYR A 45 21.51 2.80 16.45
C TYR A 45 20.39 2.73 15.41
N GLU A 46 19.13 2.74 15.84
CA GLU A 46 17.96 2.73 14.95
C GLU A 46 17.90 3.98 14.06
N VAL A 47 18.29 5.14 14.59
CA VAL A 47 18.40 6.39 13.82
C VAL A 47 19.57 6.35 12.85
N VAL A 48 20.74 5.87 13.29
CA VAL A 48 21.99 5.92 12.52
C VAL A 48 22.06 4.89 11.39
N LEU A 49 21.50 3.70 11.58
CA LEU A 49 21.62 2.59 10.63
C LEU A 49 21.09 2.90 9.21
N PRO A 50 19.92 3.54 9.02
CA PRO A 50 19.44 3.95 7.70
C PRO A 50 20.38 4.93 6.99
N HIS A 51 21.01 5.85 7.73
CA HIS A 51 21.96 6.80 7.16
C HIS A 51 23.23 6.11 6.67
N ALA A 52 23.80 5.20 7.48
CA ALA A 52 24.97 4.42 7.09
C ALA A 52 24.69 3.57 5.83
N ARG A 53 23.52 2.91 5.75
CA ARG A 53 23.11 2.13 4.57
C ARG A 53 22.94 2.98 3.33
N ARG A 54 22.32 4.17 3.45
CA ARG A 54 22.15 5.09 2.31
C ARG A 54 23.51 5.54 1.78
N ARG A 55 24.47 5.81 2.67
CA ARG A 55 25.82 6.21 2.27
C ARG A 55 26.59 5.08 1.58
N GLU A 56 26.50 3.87 2.08
CA GLU A 56 27.13 2.69 1.46
C GLU A 56 26.55 2.45 0.05
N ALA A 57 25.22 2.59 -0.12
CA ALA A 57 24.58 2.52 -1.44
C ALA A 57 25.09 3.61 -2.40
N LEU A 58 25.16 4.87 -1.95
CA LEU A 58 25.71 5.97 -2.76
C LEU A 58 27.19 5.79 -3.08
N ALA A 59 27.97 5.17 -2.19
CA ALA A 59 29.38 4.87 -2.44
C ALA A 59 29.54 3.75 -3.47
N ALA A 60 28.67 2.73 -3.45
CA ALA A 60 28.63 1.68 -4.46
C ALA A 60 28.24 2.23 -5.84
N GLU A 61 27.19 3.07 -5.90
CA GLU A 61 26.78 3.73 -7.16
C GLU A 61 27.92 4.56 -7.76
N ARG A 62 28.64 5.35 -6.95
CA ARG A 62 29.81 6.12 -7.42
C ARG A 62 30.97 5.25 -7.86
N ALA A 63 31.17 4.09 -7.24
CA ALA A 63 32.21 3.15 -7.64
C ALA A 63 31.88 2.54 -9.02
N GLU A 64 30.61 2.15 -9.23
CA GLU A 64 30.13 1.68 -10.54
C GLU A 64 30.26 2.78 -11.62
N GLU A 65 29.90 4.03 -11.30
CA GLU A 65 30.07 5.17 -12.20
C GLU A 65 31.55 5.41 -12.56
N ALA A 66 32.46 5.30 -11.58
CA ALA A 66 33.90 5.46 -11.81
C ALA A 66 34.47 4.32 -12.67
N GLU A 67 34.02 3.07 -12.48
CA GLU A 67 34.40 1.94 -13.33
C GLU A 67 33.94 2.13 -14.77
N VAL A 68 32.69 2.57 -14.98
CA VAL A 68 32.17 2.86 -16.32
C VAL A 68 32.92 4.02 -16.98
N ALA A 69 33.22 5.09 -16.23
CA ALA A 69 33.99 6.22 -16.74
C ALA A 69 35.41 5.79 -17.15
N THR A 70 36.06 4.94 -16.35
CA THR A 70 37.39 4.41 -16.66
C THR A 70 37.36 3.53 -17.91
N ALA A 71 36.34 2.65 -18.04
CA ALA A 71 36.17 1.79 -19.20
C ALA A 71 35.88 2.58 -20.49
N GLN A 72 35.13 3.70 -20.41
CA GLN A 72 34.89 4.57 -21.56
C GLN A 72 36.17 5.28 -22.02
N VAL A 73 36.99 5.78 -21.09
CA VAL A 73 38.28 6.41 -21.42
C VAL A 73 39.22 5.40 -22.09
N GLU A 74 39.29 4.17 -21.57
CA GLU A 74 40.10 3.10 -22.15
C GLU A 74 39.59 2.67 -23.55
N ALA A 75 38.27 2.59 -23.74
CA ALA A 75 37.68 2.28 -25.05
C ALA A 75 37.99 3.35 -26.11
N VAL A 76 37.94 4.64 -25.75
CA VAL A 76 38.30 5.74 -26.66
C VAL A 76 39.80 5.71 -26.97
N ALA A 77 40.65 5.42 -25.99
CA ALA A 77 42.09 5.28 -26.21
C ALA A 77 42.42 4.11 -27.16
N GLN A 78 41.73 2.97 -27.03
CA GLN A 78 41.94 1.80 -27.89
C GLN A 78 41.44 2.03 -29.33
N ALA A 79 40.34 2.77 -29.50
CA ALA A 79 39.80 3.09 -30.82
C ALA A 79 40.65 4.10 -31.62
N GLY A 80 41.47 4.91 -30.94
CA GLY A 80 42.30 5.96 -31.56
C GLY A 80 43.61 5.50 -32.21
N ILE A 81 44.01 4.22 -32.06
CA ILE A 81 45.35 3.75 -32.50
C ILE A 81 45.32 3.09 -33.89
N ASP A 82 44.17 2.59 -34.38
CA ASP A 82 44.10 1.81 -35.63
C ASP A 82 43.66 2.59 -36.89
N ALA A 83 43.46 3.90 -36.81
CA ALA A 83 42.80 4.66 -37.89
C ALA A 83 43.54 5.91 -38.40
N VAL A 84 44.87 5.88 -38.56
CA VAL A 84 45.54 6.69 -39.60
C VAL A 84 46.80 5.96 -40.08
N PRO A 85 46.79 5.29 -41.25
CA PRO A 85 48.02 4.95 -41.94
C PRO A 85 48.64 6.25 -42.42
N LEU A 86 49.73 6.66 -41.77
CA LEU A 86 50.61 7.73 -42.23
C LEU A 86 51.17 7.32 -43.60
N ALA A 87 50.53 7.78 -44.67
CA ALA A 87 51.04 7.66 -46.02
C ALA A 87 52.24 8.60 -46.18
N THR A 88 53.42 8.06 -45.93
CA THR A 88 54.71 8.66 -46.27
C THR A 88 54.84 8.65 -47.80
N GLY A 89 54.46 9.74 -48.46
CA GLY A 89 54.42 9.83 -49.92
C GLY A 89 54.84 11.19 -50.45
N ALA A 90 56.13 11.29 -50.75
CA ALA A 90 56.77 12.07 -51.82
C ALA A 90 56.34 13.53 -52.08
N ALA A 91 57.34 14.39 -51.92
CA ALA A 91 57.42 15.76 -52.40
C ALA A 91 56.92 15.95 -53.84
N ALA A 92 55.88 16.77 -53.98
CA ALA A 92 55.60 17.56 -55.16
C ALA A 92 55.30 19.01 -54.70
N PRO A 93 55.81 20.05 -55.37
CA PRO A 93 55.53 21.43 -55.02
C PRO A 93 54.07 21.73 -55.41
N VAL A 94 53.17 21.59 -54.45
CA VAL A 94 51.78 22.01 -54.59
C VAL A 94 51.76 23.53 -54.52
N GLU A 95 51.47 24.12 -55.67
CA GLU A 95 51.08 25.51 -55.86
C GLU A 95 50.04 25.91 -54.80
N VAL A 96 50.38 26.95 -54.04
CA VAL A 96 49.57 27.53 -52.98
C VAL A 96 48.32 28.15 -53.62
N ILE A 97 47.32 27.32 -53.88
CA ILE A 97 45.95 27.78 -54.11
C ILE A 97 45.48 28.24 -52.73
N ALA A 98 45.52 29.55 -52.50
CA ALA A 98 44.90 30.17 -51.35
C ALA A 98 43.48 29.61 -51.22
N PRO A 99 43.11 29.00 -50.08
CA PRO A 99 41.75 28.54 -49.88
C PRO A 99 40.84 29.75 -50.14
N PRO A 100 39.75 29.59 -50.92
CA PRO A 100 38.78 30.66 -51.06
C PRO A 100 38.41 31.09 -49.63
N PRO A 101 38.26 32.40 -49.36
CA PRO A 101 37.84 32.87 -48.06
C PRO A 101 36.62 32.04 -47.69
N VAL A 102 36.75 31.26 -46.62
CA VAL A 102 35.62 30.59 -46.01
C VAL A 102 34.75 31.77 -45.61
N GLU A 103 33.74 32.07 -46.45
CA GLU A 103 32.61 32.86 -46.01
C GLU A 103 32.17 32.15 -44.74
N GLU A 104 32.47 32.76 -43.60
CA GLU A 104 31.96 32.33 -42.31
C GLU A 104 30.44 32.38 -42.48
N THR A 105 29.85 31.26 -42.90
CA THR A 105 28.42 31.06 -42.88
C THR A 105 28.05 31.44 -41.46
N PRO A 106 27.33 32.56 -41.24
CA PRO A 106 27.16 33.14 -39.92
C PRO A 106 26.70 32.01 -39.03
N ALA A 107 27.57 31.63 -38.08
CA ALA A 107 27.45 30.41 -37.28
C ALA A 107 25.98 30.26 -36.95
N GLU A 108 25.35 29.22 -37.51
CA GLU A 108 23.92 28.96 -37.42
C GLU A 108 23.59 29.03 -35.94
N GLN A 109 23.13 30.21 -35.51
CA GLN A 109 23.12 30.59 -34.10
C GLN A 109 22.21 29.58 -33.45
N ASP A 110 22.78 28.66 -32.66
CA ASP A 110 22.15 27.52 -32.00
C ASP A 110 20.68 27.83 -31.71
N ALA A 111 19.85 27.57 -32.72
CA ALA A 111 18.50 28.09 -32.74
C ALA A 111 17.78 27.21 -31.75
N GLU A 112 17.61 27.76 -30.54
CA GLU A 112 17.11 26.97 -29.45
C GLU A 112 15.81 26.29 -29.88
N PRO A 113 15.71 24.96 -29.76
CA PRO A 113 14.55 24.24 -30.24
C PRO A 113 13.30 24.87 -29.64
N ALA A 114 12.32 25.19 -30.48
CA ALA A 114 11.13 25.94 -30.09
C ALA A 114 10.46 25.34 -28.83
N LEU A 115 10.52 24.01 -28.69
CA LEU A 115 9.97 23.28 -27.55
C LEU A 115 10.67 23.59 -26.22
N ALA A 116 11.99 23.83 -26.23
CA ALA A 116 12.73 24.26 -25.04
C ALA A 116 12.29 25.66 -24.59
N ALA A 117 12.06 26.59 -25.54
CA ALA A 117 11.52 27.91 -25.24
C ALA A 117 10.11 27.83 -24.63
N HIS A 118 9.23 26.98 -25.20
CA HIS A 118 7.90 26.72 -24.64
C HIS A 118 7.98 26.12 -23.23
N PHE A 119 8.87 25.15 -23.01
CA PHE A 119 9.06 24.53 -21.69
C PHE A 119 9.53 25.54 -20.66
N ARG A 120 10.51 26.39 -20.98
CA ARG A 120 10.98 27.43 -20.04
C ARG A 120 9.90 28.46 -19.72
N ARG A 121 9.10 28.86 -20.71
CA ARG A 121 7.94 29.74 -20.48
C ARG A 121 6.94 29.09 -19.52
N PHE A 122 6.58 27.83 -19.77
CA PHE A 122 5.70 27.06 -18.90
C PHE A 122 6.28 26.92 -17.49
N HIS A 123 7.56 26.55 -17.38
CA HIS A 123 8.24 26.39 -16.09
C HIS A 123 8.29 27.69 -15.30
N GLY A 124 8.59 28.82 -15.95
CA GLY A 124 8.53 30.15 -15.32
C GLY A 124 7.14 30.51 -14.81
N GLN A 125 6.10 30.21 -15.57
CA GLN A 125 4.71 30.41 -15.14
C GLN A 125 4.32 29.52 -13.95
N ALA A 126 4.73 28.25 -13.98
CA ALA A 126 4.46 27.30 -12.90
C ALA A 126 5.23 27.64 -11.61
N ALA A 127 6.48 28.11 -11.72
CA ALA A 127 7.30 28.50 -10.59
C ALA A 127 6.82 29.82 -9.94
N ALA A 128 6.30 30.76 -10.73
CA ALA A 128 5.78 32.04 -10.22
C ALA A 128 4.46 31.87 -9.43
N ALA A 129 3.74 30.78 -9.64
CA ALA A 129 2.52 30.48 -8.91
C ALA A 129 2.84 29.77 -7.59
N THR A 130 3.25 30.55 -6.60
CA THR A 130 3.24 30.09 -5.21
C THR A 130 1.79 30.04 -4.71
N GLY A 131 1.05 28.99 -5.09
CA GLY A 131 -0.36 28.84 -4.73
C GLY A 131 -0.96 27.53 -5.27
N SER A 132 -1.90 26.96 -4.51
CA SER A 132 -2.52 25.64 -4.75
C SER A 132 -3.47 25.55 -5.95
N ASP A 133 -3.37 26.44 -6.94
CA ASP A 133 -4.28 26.48 -8.08
C ASP A 133 -3.63 25.89 -9.34
N ASP A 134 -3.25 24.62 -9.26
CA ASP A 134 -2.68 23.84 -10.36
C ASP A 134 -3.51 23.93 -11.67
N GLU A 135 -4.82 24.19 -11.55
CA GLU A 135 -5.74 24.33 -12.69
C GLU A 135 -5.44 25.58 -13.53
N ALA A 136 -4.88 26.65 -12.94
CA ALA A 136 -4.51 27.86 -13.67
C ALA A 136 -3.41 27.63 -14.73
N HIS A 137 -2.61 26.57 -14.55
CA HIS A 137 -1.50 26.23 -15.45
C HIS A 137 -1.86 25.19 -16.51
N LEU A 138 -3.05 24.58 -16.42
CA LEU A 138 -3.50 23.60 -17.41
C LEU A 138 -3.51 24.13 -18.84
N PRO A 139 -3.96 25.37 -19.13
CA PRO A 139 -3.91 25.90 -20.50
C PRO A 139 -2.48 25.96 -21.05
N ALA A 140 -1.52 26.43 -20.25
CA ALA A 140 -0.12 26.53 -20.65
C ALA A 140 0.52 25.15 -20.87
N LEU A 141 0.23 24.17 -20.01
CA LEU A 141 0.68 22.80 -20.22
C LEU A 141 0.08 22.21 -21.50
N ARG A 142 -1.21 22.45 -21.77
CA ARG A 142 -1.87 21.96 -22.99
C ARG A 142 -1.27 22.57 -24.25
N GLU A 143 -0.91 23.84 -24.22
CA GLU A 143 -0.18 24.50 -25.32
C GLU A 143 1.19 23.85 -25.55
N LEU A 144 1.96 23.59 -24.49
CA LEU A 144 3.23 22.87 -24.55
C LEU A 144 3.09 21.45 -25.12
N LEU A 145 2.08 20.70 -24.66
CA LEU A 145 1.79 19.35 -25.16
C LEU A 145 1.26 19.35 -26.60
N ALA A 146 0.59 20.42 -27.04
CA ALA A 146 0.20 20.60 -28.43
C ALA A 146 1.42 20.88 -29.31
N ALA A 147 2.33 21.78 -28.89
CA ALA A 147 3.58 22.05 -29.60
C ALA A 147 4.45 20.80 -29.77
N ARG A 148 4.48 19.91 -28.76
CA ARG A 148 5.14 18.60 -28.85
C ARG A 148 4.68 17.77 -30.05
N THR A 149 3.40 17.79 -30.42
CA THR A 149 2.88 16.98 -31.54
C THR A 149 3.46 17.37 -32.90
N GLN A 150 4.05 18.58 -32.99
CA GLN A 150 4.69 19.11 -34.19
C GLN A 150 6.22 19.10 -34.10
N ALA A 151 6.77 18.73 -32.94
CA ALA A 151 8.21 18.73 -32.70
C ALA A 151 8.89 17.47 -33.25
N THR A 152 10.21 17.52 -33.37
CA THR A 152 11.01 16.35 -33.73
C THR A 152 10.94 15.28 -32.62
N LEU A 153 11.33 14.04 -32.95
CA LEU A 153 11.35 12.96 -31.96
C LEU A 153 12.30 13.29 -30.81
N ASP A 154 13.47 13.84 -31.12
CA ASP A 154 14.50 14.19 -30.15
C ASP A 154 14.02 15.32 -29.23
N ASP A 155 13.37 16.35 -29.79
CA ASP A 155 12.77 17.44 -28.99
C ASP A 155 11.66 16.90 -28.08
N SER A 156 10.78 16.04 -28.60
CA SER A 156 9.72 15.42 -27.79
C SER A 156 10.29 14.60 -26.65
N GLN A 157 11.39 13.87 -26.87
CA GLN A 157 12.04 13.06 -25.86
C GLN A 157 12.77 13.95 -24.82
N ALA A 158 13.44 15.01 -25.27
CA ALA A 158 14.05 15.99 -24.38
C ALA A 158 13.01 16.67 -23.48
N LEU A 159 11.84 17.04 -24.03
CA LEU A 159 10.71 17.55 -23.25
C LEU A 159 10.19 16.53 -22.24
N GLU A 160 10.05 15.26 -22.65
CA GLU A 160 9.61 14.17 -21.76
C GLU A 160 10.53 14.08 -20.53
N PHE A 161 11.85 14.06 -20.74
CA PHE A 161 12.83 14.01 -19.66
C PHE A 161 12.83 15.28 -18.79
N ALA A 162 12.72 16.45 -19.41
CA ALA A 162 12.67 17.71 -18.67
C ALA A 162 11.45 17.77 -17.73
N LEU A 163 10.28 17.33 -18.20
CA LEU A 163 9.06 17.24 -17.39
C LEU A 163 9.19 16.18 -16.29
N MET A 164 9.73 15.00 -16.60
CA MET A 164 9.96 13.95 -15.59
C MET A 164 10.86 14.45 -14.47
N ARG A 165 12.00 15.07 -14.83
CA ARG A 165 12.96 15.62 -13.87
C ARG A 165 12.29 16.69 -13.00
N TRP A 166 11.57 17.63 -13.59
CA TRP A 166 10.83 18.65 -12.86
C TRP A 166 9.83 18.04 -11.87
N PHE A 167 9.05 17.04 -12.29
CA PHE A 167 8.11 16.34 -11.42
C PHE A 167 8.74 15.45 -10.37
N ILE A 168 10.03 15.13 -10.44
CA ILE A 168 10.77 14.35 -9.44
C ILE A 168 11.43 15.30 -8.43
N GLU A 169 12.02 16.38 -8.92
CA GLU A 169 12.74 17.38 -8.11
C GLU A 169 11.79 18.33 -7.35
N ALA A 170 10.56 18.54 -7.83
CA ALA A 170 9.60 19.40 -7.14
C ALA A 170 9.22 18.83 -5.75
N ASP A 171 9.31 19.66 -4.71
CA ASP A 171 8.88 19.29 -3.34
C ASP A 171 7.36 19.03 -3.27
N ALA A 172 6.59 19.80 -4.05
CA ALA A 172 5.14 19.71 -4.16
C ALA A 172 4.75 19.76 -5.66
N PRO A 173 4.87 18.63 -6.39
CA PRO A 173 4.55 18.62 -7.81
C PRO A 173 3.06 18.94 -8.03
N PRO A 174 2.71 19.80 -8.99
CA PRO A 174 1.32 20.09 -9.30
C PRO A 174 0.66 18.85 -9.89
N LEU A 175 -0.08 18.12 -9.05
CA LEU A 175 -0.55 16.77 -9.33
C LEU A 175 -1.51 16.74 -10.52
N THR A 176 -2.30 17.80 -10.73
CA THR A 176 -3.17 17.89 -11.89
C THR A 176 -2.38 17.99 -13.20
N LEU A 177 -1.26 18.72 -13.19
CA LEU A 177 -0.35 18.80 -14.32
C LEU A 177 0.36 17.46 -14.54
N LEU A 178 0.84 16.81 -13.47
CA LEU A 178 1.45 15.48 -13.54
C LEU A 178 0.51 14.44 -14.15
N PHE A 179 -0.78 14.46 -13.81
CA PHE A 179 -1.76 13.54 -14.39
C PHE A 179 -1.92 13.77 -15.90
N GLU A 180 -2.05 15.02 -16.33
CA GLU A 180 -2.21 15.33 -17.76
C GLU A 180 -0.94 15.00 -18.56
N THR A 181 0.24 15.31 -18.02
CA THR A 181 1.51 14.93 -18.64
C THR A 181 1.68 13.42 -18.68
N GLY A 182 1.42 12.72 -17.58
CA GLY A 182 1.49 11.26 -17.50
C GLY A 182 0.52 10.56 -18.45
N ARG A 183 -0.62 11.19 -18.75
CA ARG A 183 -1.54 10.73 -19.80
C ARG A 183 -1.01 10.99 -21.21
N ALA A 184 -0.41 12.15 -21.46
CA ALA A 184 0.10 12.53 -22.78
C ALA A 184 1.35 11.72 -23.22
N PHE A 185 2.18 11.31 -22.27
CA PHE A 185 3.36 10.46 -22.49
C PHE A 185 3.14 8.98 -22.13
N ASP A 186 1.92 8.63 -21.72
CA ASP A 186 1.50 7.28 -21.34
C ASP A 186 2.31 6.62 -20.20
N TRP A 187 2.86 7.43 -19.30
CA TRP A 187 3.60 7.00 -18.12
C TRP A 187 2.79 6.05 -17.22
N HIS A 188 1.47 6.22 -17.19
CA HIS A 188 0.59 5.39 -16.37
C HIS A 188 0.44 3.94 -16.87
N ARG A 189 0.67 3.68 -18.17
CA ARG A 189 0.50 2.34 -18.76
C ARG A 189 1.82 1.60 -18.94
N HIS A 190 2.93 2.33 -18.98
CA HIS A 190 4.25 1.78 -19.29
C HIS A 190 5.29 2.05 -18.19
N PRO A 191 5.10 1.53 -16.95
CA PRO A 191 6.08 1.70 -15.88
C PRO A 191 7.45 1.10 -16.22
N ALA A 192 7.48 0.05 -17.06
CA ALA A 192 8.73 -0.54 -17.55
C ALA A 192 9.59 0.45 -18.36
N ARG A 193 8.98 1.41 -19.09
CA ARG A 193 9.71 2.45 -19.82
C ARG A 193 10.32 3.47 -18.85
N LEU A 194 9.61 3.80 -17.77
CA LEU A 194 10.16 4.65 -16.71
C LEU A 194 11.34 3.98 -16.02
N SER A 195 11.29 2.67 -15.78
CA SER A 195 12.39 1.94 -15.13
C SER A 195 13.68 1.87 -15.95
N SER A 196 13.60 2.00 -17.28
CA SER A 196 14.82 2.07 -18.11
C SER A 196 15.49 3.46 -18.09
N TRP A 197 14.80 4.48 -17.60
CA TRP A 197 15.29 5.87 -17.63
C TRP A 197 15.58 6.44 -16.25
N LEU A 198 14.89 5.94 -15.22
CA LEU A 198 14.97 6.44 -13.87
C LEU A 198 15.74 5.47 -12.98
N SER A 199 16.51 6.02 -12.05
CA SER A 199 17.06 5.24 -10.94
C SER A 199 15.93 4.59 -10.13
N PRO A 200 16.19 3.48 -9.41
CA PRO A 200 15.16 2.81 -8.61
C PRO A 200 14.49 3.73 -7.57
N TRP A 201 15.20 4.73 -7.07
CA TRP A 201 14.64 5.73 -6.18
C TRP A 201 13.70 6.69 -6.91
N ALA A 202 14.16 7.28 -8.02
CA ALA A 202 13.36 8.22 -8.82
C ALA A 202 12.11 7.54 -9.42
N LEU A 203 12.23 6.27 -9.82
CA LEU A 203 11.10 5.46 -10.28
C LEU A 203 10.02 5.33 -9.20
N ARG A 204 10.40 4.92 -7.97
CA ARG A 204 9.43 4.79 -6.86
C ARG A 204 8.73 6.10 -6.56
N GLN A 205 9.48 7.20 -6.56
CA GLN A 205 8.94 8.53 -6.32
C GLN A 205 7.94 8.93 -7.43
N MET A 206 8.31 8.70 -8.70
CA MET A 206 7.45 8.96 -9.85
C MET A 206 6.18 8.10 -9.84
N GLU A 207 6.28 6.80 -9.54
CA GLU A 207 5.13 5.91 -9.42
C GLU A 207 4.16 6.35 -8.32
N ALA A 208 4.69 6.74 -7.15
CA ALA A 208 3.88 7.21 -6.05
C ALA A 208 3.18 8.54 -6.40
N ARG A 209 3.88 9.48 -7.04
CA ARG A 209 3.32 10.75 -7.51
C ARG A 209 2.27 10.55 -8.62
N LEU A 210 2.51 9.65 -9.56
CA LEU A 210 1.53 9.27 -10.58
C LEU A 210 0.28 8.64 -9.97
N ALA A 211 0.44 7.79 -8.95
CA ALA A 211 -0.69 7.23 -8.21
C ALA A 211 -1.50 8.32 -7.50
N LEU A 212 -0.84 9.24 -6.80
CA LEU A 212 -1.47 10.39 -6.14
C LEU A 212 -2.20 11.30 -7.14
N SER A 213 -1.59 11.56 -8.31
CA SER A 213 -2.20 12.41 -9.34
C SER A 213 -3.51 11.84 -9.89
N ARG A 214 -3.54 10.53 -10.18
CA ARG A 214 -4.75 9.81 -10.63
C ARG A 214 -5.83 9.85 -9.55
N ASP A 215 -5.41 9.59 -8.33
CA ASP A 215 -6.26 9.55 -7.16
C ASP A 215 -6.91 10.94 -6.90
N LEU A 216 -6.16 12.03 -7.06
CA LEU A 216 -6.65 13.41 -6.97
C LEU A 216 -7.66 13.76 -8.07
N VAL A 217 -7.31 13.47 -9.33
CA VAL A 217 -8.16 13.79 -10.48
C VAL A 217 -9.46 13.00 -10.39
N HIS A 218 -9.39 11.73 -10.00
CA HIS A 218 -10.57 10.92 -9.71
C HIS A 218 -11.43 11.55 -8.62
N ALA A 219 -10.84 11.96 -7.50
CA ALA A 219 -11.55 12.60 -6.40
C ALA A 219 -12.21 13.93 -6.81
N ARG A 220 -11.52 14.81 -7.55
CA ARG A 220 -12.04 16.13 -7.96
C ARG A 220 -13.10 16.05 -9.05
N HIS A 221 -12.86 15.26 -10.09
CA HIS A 221 -13.68 15.31 -11.31
C HIS A 221 -14.70 14.20 -11.42
N PHE A 222 -14.36 13.00 -10.95
CA PHE A 222 -15.14 11.80 -11.21
C PHE A 222 -15.89 11.27 -9.98
N SER A 223 -15.53 11.72 -8.78
CA SER A 223 -16.25 11.29 -7.59
C SER A 223 -17.64 11.95 -7.55
N GLY A 224 -18.69 11.12 -7.58
CA GLY A 224 -20.05 11.56 -7.20
C GLY A 224 -20.11 11.98 -5.72
N ASN A 225 -19.10 11.62 -4.94
CA ASN A 225 -18.98 11.90 -3.52
C ASN A 225 -18.54 13.36 -3.27
N ALA A 226 -19.49 14.18 -2.82
CA ALA A 226 -19.25 15.60 -2.51
C ALA A 226 -18.19 15.83 -1.40
N TRP A 227 -17.98 14.85 -0.50
CA TRP A 227 -16.94 14.95 0.54
C TRP A 227 -15.54 14.77 -0.04
N LEU A 228 -15.33 13.83 -0.97
CA LEU A 228 -14.04 13.66 -1.65
C LEU A 228 -13.66 14.92 -2.43
N ARG A 229 -14.61 15.53 -3.15
CA ARG A 229 -14.39 16.82 -3.81
C ARG A 229 -14.01 17.93 -2.84
N ARG A 230 -14.69 18.02 -1.68
CA ARG A 230 -14.37 19.03 -0.64
C ARG A 230 -13.04 18.78 0.06
N LEU A 231 -12.64 17.53 0.23
CA LEU A 231 -11.38 17.14 0.87
C LEU A 231 -10.18 17.77 0.13
N HIS A 232 -10.30 17.85 -1.19
CA HIS A 232 -9.30 18.39 -2.10
C HIS A 232 -9.62 19.80 -2.62
N SER A 233 -10.73 20.42 -2.18
CA SER A 233 -11.06 21.79 -2.54
C SER A 233 -10.35 22.78 -1.63
N THR A 234 -9.68 23.75 -2.21
CA THR A 234 -8.98 24.84 -1.51
C THR A 234 -9.95 25.87 -0.93
N ARG A 235 -11.19 25.92 -1.44
CA ARG A 235 -12.22 26.86 -1.01
C ARG A 235 -13.10 26.26 0.11
N PRO A 236 -13.25 26.93 1.28
CA PRO A 236 -14.20 26.50 2.30
C PRO A 236 -15.63 26.72 1.79
N GLY A 237 -16.27 25.67 1.26
CA GLY A 237 -17.65 25.74 0.77
C GLY A 237 -18.67 25.97 1.89
N ARG A 238 -19.77 26.66 1.59
CA ARG A 238 -20.93 26.84 2.47
C ARG A 238 -21.49 25.48 2.96
N LEU A 239 -22.00 25.50 4.19
CA LEU A 239 -22.58 24.35 4.88
C LEU A 239 -23.69 23.71 4.06
N MET A 240 -23.53 22.45 3.68
CA MET A 240 -24.66 21.59 3.35
C MET A 240 -24.58 20.36 4.28
N LEU A 241 -25.69 20.06 4.96
CA LEU A 241 -25.90 18.82 5.67
C LEU A 241 -26.05 17.68 4.66
N VAL A 242 -24.93 17.16 4.14
CA VAL A 242 -24.94 15.97 3.27
C VAL A 242 -24.58 14.74 4.11
N TRP A 243 -25.39 13.69 3.95
CA TRP A 243 -25.39 12.45 4.75
C TRP A 243 -24.11 11.59 4.67
N ARG A 244 -23.93 10.72 5.68
CA ARG A 244 -22.66 10.13 6.16
C ARG A 244 -21.94 8.99 5.39
N PRO A 245 -22.51 8.20 4.45
CA PRO A 245 -21.73 7.13 3.79
C PRO A 245 -20.44 7.68 3.15
N ALA A 246 -20.56 8.88 2.60
CA ALA A 246 -19.49 9.63 1.98
C ALA A 246 -18.32 10.01 2.93
N ALA A 247 -18.57 10.18 4.23
CA ALA A 247 -17.57 10.64 5.19
C ALA A 247 -16.64 9.51 5.68
N VAL A 248 -17.15 8.28 5.79
CA VAL A 248 -16.33 7.11 6.14
C VAL A 248 -15.37 6.78 5.00
N GLU A 249 -15.88 6.79 3.77
CA GLU A 249 -15.08 6.62 2.57
C GLU A 249 -14.00 7.72 2.43
N ALA A 250 -14.37 8.98 2.68
CA ALA A 250 -13.43 10.10 2.67
C ALA A 250 -12.35 9.99 3.77
N GLY A 251 -12.67 9.43 4.94
CA GLY A 251 -11.69 9.16 6.00
C GLY A 251 -10.67 8.10 5.62
N PHE A 252 -11.13 6.98 5.04
CA PHE A 252 -10.25 5.94 4.50
C PHE A 252 -9.35 6.50 3.38
N TRP A 253 -9.94 7.31 2.49
CA TRP A 253 -9.22 7.99 1.43
C TRP A 253 -8.14 8.92 1.94
N ALA A 254 -8.44 9.72 2.97
CA ALA A 254 -7.47 10.63 3.56
C ALA A 254 -6.27 9.91 4.20
N GLU A 255 -6.51 8.76 4.84
CA GLU A 255 -5.44 7.94 5.43
C GLU A 255 -4.58 7.27 4.35
N ARG A 256 -5.21 6.72 3.31
CA ARG A 256 -4.49 6.19 2.13
C ARG A 256 -3.66 7.27 1.44
N TRP A 257 -4.23 8.47 1.25
CA TRP A 257 -3.55 9.62 0.65
C TRP A 257 -2.32 10.03 1.44
N ARG A 258 -2.45 10.09 2.78
CA ARG A 258 -1.33 10.41 3.67
C ARG A 258 -0.20 9.39 3.54
N ASN A 259 -0.51 8.09 3.64
CA ASN A 259 0.50 7.04 3.53
C ASN A 259 1.19 7.08 2.16
N ALA A 260 0.43 7.25 1.07
CA ALA A 260 1.01 7.38 -0.27
C ALA A 260 1.88 8.64 -0.43
N SER A 261 1.53 9.74 0.26
CA SER A 261 2.35 10.96 0.29
C SER A 261 3.65 10.77 1.09
N GLU A 262 3.61 10.00 2.18
CA GLU A 262 4.80 9.62 2.96
C GLU A 262 5.72 8.70 2.16
N ASP A 263 5.16 7.69 1.48
CA ASP A 263 5.91 6.79 0.59
C ASP A 263 6.57 7.53 -0.59
N ALA A 264 5.94 8.62 -1.06
CA ALA A 264 6.45 9.48 -2.14
C ALA A 264 7.47 10.55 -1.67
N ASP A 265 7.81 10.59 -0.37
CA ASP A 265 8.52 11.69 0.29
C ASP A 265 7.94 13.08 -0.01
N ALA A 266 6.63 13.14 -0.25
CA ALA A 266 5.90 14.34 -0.62
C ALA A 266 5.06 14.83 0.56
N ARG A 267 5.73 15.08 1.70
CA ARG A 267 5.08 15.58 2.93
C ARG A 267 4.20 16.82 2.71
N PRO A 268 4.56 17.79 1.84
CA PRO A 268 3.67 18.89 1.51
C PRO A 268 2.32 18.45 0.95
N LEU A 269 2.28 17.37 0.15
CA LEU A 269 1.03 16.82 -0.41
C LEU A 269 0.14 16.18 0.65
N ALA A 270 0.70 15.64 1.72
CA ALA A 270 -0.07 15.16 2.87
C ALA A 270 -0.80 16.31 3.59
N ALA A 271 -0.20 17.51 3.58
CA ALA A 271 -0.75 18.72 4.18
C ALA A 271 -1.80 19.41 3.30
N CYS A 272 -1.90 19.08 2.01
CA CYS A 272 -2.93 19.61 1.10
C CYS A 272 -4.36 19.15 1.43
N LEU A 273 -4.52 18.12 2.27
CA LEU A 273 -5.84 17.72 2.75
C LEU A 273 -6.42 18.80 3.65
N ASN A 274 -7.63 19.27 3.32
CA ASN A 274 -8.26 20.34 4.09
C ASN A 274 -8.43 19.93 5.58
N PRO A 275 -7.70 20.56 6.52
CA PRO A 275 -7.68 20.14 7.92
C PRO A 275 -9.04 20.34 8.59
N VAL A 276 -9.81 21.35 8.17
CA VAL A 276 -11.17 21.63 8.64
C VAL A 276 -12.13 20.54 8.18
N ALA A 277 -12.02 20.08 6.94
CA ALA A 277 -12.82 18.95 6.43
C ALA A 277 -12.48 17.67 7.23
N LEU A 278 -11.20 17.39 7.44
CA LEU A 278 -10.72 16.27 8.26
C LEU A 278 -11.24 16.31 9.70
N GLN A 279 -11.20 17.47 10.34
CA GLN A 279 -11.69 17.65 11.71
C GLN A 279 -13.22 17.47 11.80
N ARG A 280 -13.97 17.98 10.80
CA ARG A 280 -15.43 17.80 10.70
C ARG A 280 -15.83 16.34 10.45
N MET A 281 -15.04 15.58 9.70
CA MET A 281 -15.25 14.13 9.52
C MET A 281 -15.02 13.32 10.82
N ARG A 282 -14.19 13.83 11.74
CA ARG A 282 -13.88 13.18 13.02
C ARG A 282 -14.89 13.47 14.14
N GLY A 283 -15.94 14.25 13.86
CA GLY A 283 -16.96 14.59 14.85
C GLY A 283 -17.70 13.36 15.42
N PRO A 284 -17.94 13.30 16.74
CA PRO A 284 -18.40 12.08 17.44
C PRO A 284 -19.84 11.64 17.11
N ALA A 285 -20.70 12.47 16.52
CA ALA A 285 -22.12 12.37 16.86
C ALA A 285 -23.09 12.23 15.67
N SER A 286 -23.17 11.09 14.97
CA SER A 286 -24.40 10.89 14.16
C SER A 286 -24.79 9.45 13.91
N THR A 287 -23.91 8.51 13.59
CA THR A 287 -24.33 7.10 13.46
C THR A 287 -24.69 6.52 14.82
N ASP A 288 -23.82 6.73 15.79
CA ASP A 288 -23.96 6.14 17.13
C ASP A 288 -25.18 6.77 17.84
N LEU A 289 -25.40 8.07 17.61
CA LEU A 289 -26.52 8.84 18.15
C LEU A 289 -27.84 8.56 17.40
N LEU A 290 -27.80 8.31 16.08
CA LEU A 290 -28.97 7.87 15.31
C LEU A 290 -29.38 6.44 15.65
N VAL A 291 -28.43 5.53 15.93
CA VAL A 291 -28.75 4.20 16.44
C VAL A 291 -29.35 4.31 17.84
N GLY A 292 -28.80 5.18 18.69
CA GLY A 292 -29.41 5.52 19.97
C GLY A 292 -30.86 5.99 19.82
N LEU A 293 -31.10 7.01 19.00
CA LEU A 293 -32.43 7.57 18.74
C LEU A 293 -33.38 6.54 18.10
N ALA A 294 -32.89 5.69 17.20
CA ALA A 294 -33.68 4.62 16.60
C ALA A 294 -34.12 3.59 17.64
N VAL A 295 -33.22 3.18 18.55
CA VAL A 295 -33.55 2.29 19.66
C VAL A 295 -34.50 2.98 20.65
N ALA A 296 -34.30 4.28 20.90
CA ALA A 296 -35.18 5.09 21.75
C ALA A 296 -36.63 5.08 21.26
N ALA A 297 -36.83 5.11 19.93
CA ALA A 297 -38.16 5.16 19.31
C ALA A 297 -39.01 3.90 19.54
N PHE A 298 -38.39 2.79 19.98
CA PHE A 298 -39.09 1.54 20.30
C PHE A 298 -39.38 1.36 21.79
N ALA A 299 -38.92 2.28 22.65
CA ALA A 299 -39.19 2.21 24.08
C ALA A 299 -40.59 2.75 24.42
N PRO A 300 -41.33 2.12 25.35
CA PRO A 300 -42.71 2.48 25.67
C PRO A 300 -42.85 3.79 26.48
N ASP A 301 -41.77 4.25 27.13
CA ASP A 301 -41.75 5.48 27.92
C ASP A 301 -40.46 6.27 27.72
N LEU A 302 -40.52 7.59 27.96
CA LEU A 302 -39.42 8.53 27.69
C LEU A 302 -38.16 8.24 28.53
N GLY A 303 -38.34 7.74 29.76
CA GLY A 303 -37.22 7.41 30.65
C GLY A 303 -36.42 6.23 30.12
N ASN A 304 -37.12 5.14 29.78
CA ASN A 304 -36.51 3.98 29.14
C ASN A 304 -35.97 4.31 27.74
N ALA A 305 -36.66 5.15 26.97
CA ALA A 305 -36.17 5.62 25.66
C ALA A 305 -34.80 6.29 25.79
N ALA A 306 -34.63 7.18 26.76
CA ALA A 306 -33.36 7.87 26.99
C ALA A 306 -32.25 6.89 27.41
N VAL A 307 -32.54 5.96 28.32
CA VAL A 307 -31.57 4.95 28.79
C VAL A 307 -31.15 4.03 27.65
N TRP A 308 -32.10 3.47 26.90
CA TRP A 308 -31.80 2.58 25.77
C TRP A 308 -31.09 3.30 24.63
N ALA A 309 -31.41 4.58 24.38
CA ALA A 309 -30.67 5.39 23.43
C ALA A 309 -29.20 5.51 23.82
N LEU A 310 -28.94 5.85 25.08
CA LEU A 310 -27.59 6.06 25.61
C LEU A 310 -26.78 4.75 25.58
N VAL A 311 -27.40 3.64 25.97
CA VAL A 311 -26.80 2.30 25.93
C VAL A 311 -26.48 1.88 24.50
N ALA A 312 -27.43 2.02 23.57
CA ALA A 312 -27.21 1.66 22.17
C ALA A 312 -26.12 2.55 21.52
N THR A 313 -26.12 3.85 21.79
CA THR A 313 -25.06 4.76 21.35
C THR A 313 -23.70 4.36 21.93
N ALA A 314 -23.63 4.05 23.23
CA ALA A 314 -22.39 3.64 23.89
C ALA A 314 -21.84 2.32 23.32
N ILE A 315 -22.72 1.34 23.05
CA ILE A 315 -22.35 0.06 22.44
C ILE A 315 -21.78 0.26 21.04
N VAL A 316 -22.48 1.02 20.18
CA VAL A 316 -22.04 1.29 18.81
C VAL A 316 -20.72 2.08 18.81
N PHE A 317 -20.59 3.07 19.69
CA PHE A 317 -19.35 3.82 19.86
C PHE A 317 -18.19 2.93 20.32
N GLY A 318 -18.42 2.04 21.30
CA GLY A 318 -17.44 1.09 21.81
C GLY A 318 -16.98 0.09 20.73
N LEU A 319 -17.92 -0.52 20.00
CA LEU A 319 -17.65 -1.39 18.86
C LEU A 319 -16.84 -0.67 17.78
N ARG A 320 -17.19 0.57 17.47
CA ARG A 320 -16.47 1.38 16.50
C ARG A 320 -15.04 1.68 16.94
N ARG A 321 -14.84 2.07 18.20
CA ARG A 321 -13.50 2.30 18.77
C ARG A 321 -12.66 1.03 18.75
N LEU A 322 -13.25 -0.10 19.12
CA LEU A 322 -12.59 -1.41 19.04
C LEU A 322 -12.17 -1.73 17.59
N LEU A 323 -13.05 -1.53 16.61
CA LEU A 323 -12.73 -1.73 15.19
C LEU A 323 -11.62 -0.81 14.70
N GLN A 324 -11.59 0.46 15.13
CA GLN A 324 -10.51 1.40 14.79
C GLN A 324 -9.17 0.95 15.37
N VAL A 325 -9.14 0.49 16.63
CA VAL A 325 -7.93 -0.07 17.24
C VAL A 325 -7.46 -1.31 16.47
N ILE A 326 -8.38 -2.20 16.12
CA ILE A 326 -8.06 -3.40 15.34
C ILE A 326 -7.56 -3.05 13.93
N ALA A 327 -8.13 -2.01 13.29
CA ALA A 327 -7.75 -1.58 11.95
C ALA A 327 -6.32 -0.99 11.90
N LYS A 328 -5.84 -0.40 13.00
CA LYS A 328 -4.47 0.08 13.13
C LYS A 328 -3.43 -1.03 13.33
N LEU A 329 -3.86 -2.26 13.65
CA LEU A 329 -2.94 -3.39 13.78
C LEU A 329 -2.39 -3.80 12.40
N PRO A 330 -1.14 -4.31 12.32
CA PRO A 330 -0.54 -4.81 11.08
C PRO A 330 -1.44 -5.83 10.36
N GLU A 331 -1.40 -5.91 9.03
CA GLU A 331 -2.25 -6.83 8.26
C GLU A 331 -2.05 -8.31 8.63
N THR A 332 -0.88 -8.66 9.14
CA THR A 332 -0.52 -10.01 9.60
C THR A 332 -1.07 -10.34 10.99
N HIS A 333 -1.60 -9.35 11.72
CA HIS A 333 -2.07 -9.54 13.08
C HIS A 333 -3.42 -10.30 13.08
N ARG A 334 -3.46 -11.49 13.69
CA ARG A 334 -4.64 -12.38 13.64
C ARG A 334 -5.93 -11.74 14.17
N ALA A 335 -5.84 -10.79 15.11
CA ALA A 335 -7.02 -10.04 15.56
C ALA A 335 -7.73 -9.28 14.41
N ARG A 336 -6.96 -8.71 13.47
CA ARG A 336 -7.50 -8.01 12.29
C ARG A 336 -8.06 -8.99 11.26
N VAL A 337 -7.40 -10.14 11.07
CA VAL A 337 -7.87 -11.23 10.19
C VAL A 337 -9.18 -11.82 10.70
N VAL A 338 -9.25 -12.13 12.00
CA VAL A 338 -10.45 -12.68 12.65
C VAL A 338 -11.57 -11.65 12.67
N ALA A 339 -11.30 -10.39 13.01
CA ALA A 339 -12.32 -9.34 12.95
C ALA A 339 -12.88 -9.17 11.53
N ARG A 340 -12.02 -9.24 10.50
CA ARG A 340 -12.44 -9.19 9.09
C ARG A 340 -13.26 -10.42 8.69
N ALA A 341 -12.94 -11.62 9.21
CA ALA A 341 -13.72 -12.83 9.00
C ALA A 341 -15.09 -12.78 9.68
N ILE A 342 -15.15 -12.28 10.92
CA ILE A 342 -16.40 -12.11 11.67
C ILE A 342 -17.30 -11.06 11.01
N LEU A 343 -16.76 -9.88 10.67
CA LEU A 343 -17.53 -8.83 9.98
C LEU A 343 -17.93 -9.24 8.55
N GLY A 344 -17.12 -10.06 7.88
CA GLY A 344 -17.46 -10.59 6.56
C GLY A 344 -18.60 -11.62 6.59
N ASN A 345 -18.84 -12.24 7.74
CA ASN A 345 -19.85 -13.28 7.88
C ASN A 345 -21.19 -12.69 8.34
N LYS A 346 -22.00 -12.27 7.36
CA LYS A 346 -23.34 -11.65 7.56
C LYS A 346 -24.24 -12.43 8.52
N ILE A 347 -24.06 -13.74 8.62
CA ILE A 347 -24.85 -14.63 9.49
C ILE A 347 -24.57 -14.37 10.98
N ILE A 348 -23.30 -14.17 11.36
CA ILE A 348 -22.92 -13.91 12.77
C ILE A 348 -23.48 -12.57 13.23
N VAL A 349 -23.40 -11.55 12.37
CA VAL A 349 -23.98 -10.22 12.64
C VAL A 349 -25.50 -10.31 12.79
N GLY A 350 -26.17 -11.11 11.96
CA GLY A 350 -27.60 -11.38 12.07
C GLY A 350 -27.98 -12.06 13.39
N ILE A 351 -27.23 -13.09 13.81
CA ILE A 351 -27.50 -13.82 15.05
C ILE A 351 -27.37 -12.91 16.28
N VAL A 352 -26.32 -12.08 16.34
CA VAL A 352 -26.13 -11.14 17.45
C VAL A 352 -27.27 -10.11 17.51
N ALA A 353 -27.73 -9.61 16.36
CA ALA A 353 -28.86 -8.68 16.30
C ALA A 353 -30.18 -9.33 16.76
N VAL A 354 -30.44 -10.57 16.33
CA VAL A 354 -31.66 -11.33 16.71
C VAL A 354 -31.66 -11.67 18.20
N VAL A 355 -30.52 -12.13 18.75
CA VAL A 355 -30.40 -12.43 20.19
C VAL A 355 -30.57 -11.17 21.03
N GLY A 356 -29.99 -10.03 20.60
CA GLY A 356 -30.19 -8.75 21.27
C GLY A 356 -31.65 -8.27 21.26
N ALA A 357 -32.33 -8.38 20.12
CA ALA A 357 -33.74 -8.02 20.00
C ALA A 357 -34.66 -8.94 20.83
N TRP A 358 -34.35 -10.23 20.85
CA TRP A 358 -35.10 -11.22 21.63
C TRP A 358 -34.97 -11.00 23.14
N LEU A 359 -33.76 -10.71 23.63
CA LEU A 359 -33.52 -10.36 25.03
C LEU A 359 -34.23 -9.05 25.42
N ALA A 360 -34.20 -8.03 24.56
CA ALA A 360 -34.92 -6.78 24.80
C ALA A 360 -36.45 -7.00 24.87
N ALA A 361 -37.00 -7.84 24.01
CA ALA A 361 -38.42 -8.20 24.02
C ALA A 361 -38.83 -8.91 25.32
N ILE A 362 -38.02 -9.85 25.81
CA ILE A 362 -38.29 -10.57 27.08
C ILE A 362 -38.31 -9.61 28.28
N VAL A 363 -37.39 -8.64 28.31
CA VAL A 363 -37.34 -7.63 29.37
C VAL A 363 -38.56 -6.71 29.35
N SER A 364 -39.11 -6.43 28.16
CA SER A 364 -40.26 -5.53 28.01
C SER A 364 -41.61 -6.14 28.37
N VAL A 365 -41.74 -7.48 28.38
CA VAL A 365 -43.04 -8.17 28.48
C VAL A 365 -43.32 -8.77 29.86
N THR A 366 -42.36 -8.80 30.80
CA THR A 366 -42.56 -9.48 32.10
C THR A 366 -42.82 -8.50 33.26
N PRO A 367 -44.06 -8.46 33.83
CA PRO A 367 -44.45 -7.45 34.83
C PRO A 367 -44.16 -7.86 36.28
N GLU A 368 -43.70 -9.07 36.57
CA GLU A 368 -43.56 -9.53 37.96
C GLU A 368 -42.22 -9.12 38.62
N PRO A 369 -42.21 -8.67 39.88
CA PRO A 369 -41.01 -8.18 40.55
C PRO A 369 -39.90 -9.24 40.70
N GLY A 370 -40.24 -10.54 40.73
CA GLY A 370 -39.24 -11.63 40.70
C GLY A 370 -38.56 -11.81 39.33
N SER A 371 -39.23 -11.43 38.24
CA SER A 371 -38.70 -11.51 36.88
C SER A 371 -37.64 -10.44 36.58
N ARG A 372 -37.65 -9.32 37.32
CA ARG A 372 -36.60 -8.29 37.21
C ARG A 372 -35.24 -8.79 37.70
N ALA A 373 -35.20 -9.61 38.76
CA ALA A 373 -33.96 -10.21 39.24
C ALA A 373 -33.41 -11.24 38.23
N LEU A 374 -34.28 -12.04 37.62
CA LEU A 374 -33.93 -12.97 36.54
C LEU A 374 -33.51 -12.24 35.25
N ALA A 375 -34.16 -11.13 34.90
CA ALA A 375 -33.79 -10.30 33.77
C ALA A 375 -32.43 -9.64 33.98
N VAL A 376 -32.13 -9.12 35.18
CA VAL A 376 -30.81 -8.57 35.53
C VAL A 376 -29.75 -9.68 35.56
N ALA A 377 -30.07 -10.85 36.11
CA ALA A 377 -29.19 -12.01 36.08
C ALA A 377 -28.93 -12.52 34.66
N ALA A 378 -29.91 -12.45 33.75
CA ALA A 378 -29.73 -12.77 32.34
C ALA A 378 -28.93 -11.67 31.62
N LEU A 379 -29.18 -10.39 31.92
CA LEU A 379 -28.47 -9.25 31.31
C LEU A 379 -26.98 -9.23 31.70
N LEU A 380 -26.64 -9.65 32.92
CA LEU A 380 -25.27 -9.77 33.42
C LEU A 380 -24.64 -11.14 33.12
N GLY A 381 -25.43 -12.21 33.15
CA GLY A 381 -24.99 -13.59 32.92
C GLY A 381 -24.69 -13.89 31.46
N THR A 382 -25.45 -13.32 30.51
CA THR A 382 -25.23 -13.50 29.07
C THR A 382 -23.87 -12.96 28.61
N PRO A 383 -23.45 -11.72 28.94
CA PRO A 383 -22.12 -11.24 28.59
C PRO A 383 -21.01 -12.04 29.29
N LEU A 384 -21.21 -12.50 30.52
CA LEU A 384 -20.24 -13.36 31.21
C LEU A 384 -20.11 -14.73 30.53
N ALA A 385 -21.22 -15.35 30.13
CA ALA A 385 -21.23 -16.62 29.40
C ALA A 385 -20.59 -16.50 28.01
N LEU A 386 -20.84 -15.39 27.29
CA LEU A 386 -20.18 -15.10 26.03
C LEU A 386 -18.67 -14.87 26.21
N LEU A 387 -18.25 -14.27 27.33
CA LEU A 387 -16.84 -14.05 27.65
C LEU A 387 -16.12 -15.37 27.97
N VAL A 388 -16.76 -16.27 28.73
CA VAL A 388 -16.26 -17.63 29.02
C VAL A 388 -16.19 -18.47 27.75
N ALA A 389 -17.22 -18.44 26.89
CA ALA A 389 -17.22 -19.15 25.61
C ALA A 389 -16.12 -18.62 24.66
N SER A 390 -15.90 -17.30 24.63
CA SER A 390 -14.80 -16.67 23.90
C SER A 390 -13.42 -17.11 24.42
N LEU A 391 -13.25 -17.23 25.73
CA LEU A 391 -12.00 -17.71 26.34
C LEU A 391 -11.74 -19.19 26.03
N ALA A 392 -12.76 -20.05 26.13
CA ALA A 392 -12.67 -21.46 25.77
C ALA A 392 -12.33 -21.64 24.28
N TRP A 393 -12.93 -20.85 23.40
CA TRP A 393 -12.61 -20.83 21.96
C TRP A 393 -11.15 -20.42 21.70
N ARG A 394 -10.63 -19.43 22.43
CA ARG A 394 -9.22 -19.02 22.31
C ARG A 394 -8.24 -20.12 22.72
N VAL A 395 -8.54 -20.88 23.78
CA VAL A 395 -7.72 -22.01 24.21
C VAL A 395 -7.75 -23.14 23.16
N ALA A 396 -8.93 -23.47 22.62
CA ALA A 396 -9.06 -24.48 21.57
C ALA A 396 -8.29 -24.09 20.29
N ALA A 397 -8.38 -22.82 19.87
CA ALA A 397 -7.65 -22.31 18.71
C ALA A 397 -6.12 -22.30 18.93
N TRP A 398 -5.66 -22.15 20.18
CA TRP A 398 -4.24 -22.23 20.51
C TRP A 398 -3.73 -23.67 20.44
N ILE A 399 -4.52 -24.64 20.90
CA ILE A 399 -4.22 -26.08 20.78
C ILE A 399 -4.19 -26.52 19.32
N GLU A 400 -5.15 -26.09 18.50
CA GLU A 400 -5.19 -26.40 17.06
C GLU A 400 -3.99 -25.79 16.31
N LEU A 401 -3.57 -24.59 16.70
CA LEU A 401 -2.38 -23.94 16.15
C LEU A 401 -1.09 -24.71 16.49
N ALA A 402 -0.98 -25.21 17.72
CA ALA A 402 0.16 -26.02 18.14
C ALA A 402 0.24 -27.35 17.34
N LEU A 403 -0.91 -27.91 16.95
CA LEU A 403 -1.01 -29.15 16.19
C LEU A 403 -0.85 -28.97 14.67
N ALA A 404 -1.15 -27.79 14.12
CA ALA A 404 -1.14 -27.51 12.67
C ALA A 404 0.21 -27.04 12.11
N MET A 405 1.19 -26.73 12.96
CA MET A 405 2.56 -26.32 12.57
C MET A 405 3.26 -27.22 11.51
N PRO A 406 3.05 -28.55 11.44
CA PRO A 406 3.68 -29.39 10.42
C PRO A 406 3.08 -29.30 9.00
N PHE A 407 1.86 -28.74 8.85
CA PHE A 407 1.10 -28.82 7.58
C PHE A 407 1.34 -27.66 6.61
N GLN A 408 1.90 -26.54 7.06
CA GLN A 408 2.13 -25.34 6.23
C GLN A 408 3.20 -25.53 5.14
N TRP A 409 3.98 -26.61 5.23
CA TRP A 409 5.01 -26.93 4.24
C TRP A 409 4.42 -27.48 2.93
N ARG A 410 3.25 -28.13 2.99
CA ARG A 410 2.61 -28.76 1.82
C ARG A 410 1.99 -27.74 0.85
N GLU A 411 1.42 -26.67 1.40
CA GLU A 411 0.77 -25.60 0.62
C GLU A 411 1.78 -24.69 -0.11
N ALA A 412 3.02 -24.61 0.39
CA ALA A 412 4.12 -23.90 -0.26
C ALA A 412 4.64 -24.66 -1.49
N VAL A 413 4.65 -26.00 -1.44
CA VAL A 413 5.09 -26.87 -2.54
C VAL A 413 4.09 -26.87 -3.70
N ASP A 414 2.78 -26.90 -3.40
CA ASP A 414 1.73 -26.90 -4.43
C ASP A 414 1.66 -25.55 -5.20
N ARG A 415 2.02 -24.43 -4.56
CA ARG A 415 2.09 -23.10 -5.22
C ARG A 415 3.28 -22.95 -6.16
N LEU A 416 4.41 -23.57 -5.83
CA LEU A 416 5.61 -23.55 -6.69
C LEU A 416 5.42 -24.43 -7.94
N GLU A 417 4.68 -25.53 -7.86
CA GLU A 417 4.34 -26.37 -9.02
C GLU A 417 3.38 -25.66 -10.00
N PHE A 418 2.47 -24.81 -9.50
CA PHE A 418 1.50 -24.07 -10.33
C PHE A 418 2.14 -22.92 -11.12
N ASP A 419 3.04 -22.15 -10.51
CA ASP A 419 3.72 -21.02 -11.17
C ASP A 419 4.73 -21.47 -12.24
N GLY A 420 5.31 -22.67 -12.09
CA GLY A 420 6.15 -23.30 -13.13
C GLY A 420 5.38 -23.68 -14.40
N LEU A 421 4.09 -23.99 -14.28
CA LEU A 421 3.22 -24.34 -15.42
C LEU A 421 2.76 -23.10 -16.19
N VAL A 422 2.61 -21.94 -15.54
CA VAL A 422 2.16 -20.69 -16.19
C VAL A 422 3.29 -19.99 -16.96
N ARG A 423 4.55 -20.16 -16.52
CA ARG A 423 5.74 -19.57 -17.19
C ARG A 423 6.20 -20.31 -18.46
N SER A 424 5.71 -21.53 -18.74
CA SER A 424 6.18 -22.34 -19.88
C SER A 424 5.34 -22.24 -21.17
N ASN A 425 4.52 -21.20 -21.34
CA ASN A 425 3.85 -20.90 -22.62
C ASN A 425 4.77 -20.17 -23.62
N ALA A 426 5.96 -20.72 -23.83
CA ALA A 426 6.66 -20.64 -25.10
C ALA A 426 6.63 -22.05 -25.72
N THR A 427 5.48 -22.44 -26.26
CA THR A 427 5.39 -23.62 -27.12
C THR A 427 5.39 -23.18 -28.58
N PRO A 428 6.24 -23.78 -29.44
CA PRO A 428 6.12 -23.59 -30.88
C PRO A 428 4.79 -24.18 -31.36
N PRO A 429 4.20 -23.65 -32.45
CA PRO A 429 2.90 -24.08 -32.92
C PRO A 429 2.96 -25.55 -33.36
N GLY A 430 2.04 -26.39 -32.86
CA GLY A 430 1.77 -27.72 -33.45
C GLY A 430 1.81 -28.96 -32.55
N ARG A 431 1.66 -28.87 -31.21
CA ARG A 431 1.45 -30.09 -30.38
C ARG A 431 0.15 -30.03 -29.58
N PRO A 432 -0.69 -31.08 -29.60
CA PRO A 432 -1.92 -31.13 -28.82
C PRO A 432 -1.63 -31.25 -27.31
N PHE A 433 -2.41 -30.49 -26.53
CA PHE A 433 -2.42 -30.42 -25.07
C PHE A 433 -2.81 -31.79 -24.46
N GLY A 434 -2.09 -32.28 -23.43
CA GLY A 434 -2.62 -33.36 -22.56
C GLY A 434 -1.79 -34.63 -22.31
N ARG A 435 -0.45 -34.62 -22.34
CA ARG A 435 0.34 -35.74 -21.76
C ARG A 435 0.83 -35.41 -20.34
N ARG A 436 0.33 -36.15 -19.35
CA ARG A 436 0.79 -36.12 -17.95
C ARG A 436 2.30 -36.39 -17.90
N LEU A 437 3.06 -35.49 -17.26
CA LEU A 437 4.44 -35.78 -16.88
C LEU A 437 4.45 -36.97 -15.89
N GLY A 438 5.21 -38.00 -16.25
CA GLY A 438 5.38 -39.21 -15.44
C GLY A 438 5.97 -38.89 -14.06
N PHE A 439 5.53 -39.65 -13.07
CA PHE A 439 5.88 -39.52 -11.65
C PHE A 439 7.39 -39.31 -11.39
N LEU A 440 8.26 -39.93 -12.20
CA LEU A 440 9.70 -39.81 -12.10
C LEU A 440 10.26 -38.42 -12.46
N LYS A 441 9.63 -37.70 -13.41
CA LYS A 441 10.02 -36.31 -13.72
C LYS A 441 9.60 -35.34 -12.60
N ARG A 442 8.51 -35.64 -11.88
CA ARG A 442 8.09 -34.90 -10.68
C ARG A 442 9.03 -35.11 -9.49
N LEU A 443 9.54 -36.34 -9.32
CA LEU A 443 10.55 -36.62 -8.30
C LEU A 443 11.89 -35.92 -8.59
N ALA A 444 12.27 -35.81 -9.86
CA ALA A 444 13.49 -35.09 -10.24
C ALA A 444 13.40 -33.57 -9.99
N SER A 445 12.25 -32.94 -10.24
CA SER A 445 12.03 -31.51 -9.95
C SER A 445 11.98 -31.24 -8.44
N MET A 446 11.42 -32.15 -7.63
CA MET A 446 11.49 -32.06 -6.17
C MET A 446 12.93 -32.11 -5.63
N ARG A 447 13.77 -32.99 -6.19
CA ARG A 447 15.18 -33.11 -5.76
C ARG A 447 16.03 -31.88 -6.14
N ALA A 448 15.67 -31.19 -7.22
CA ALA A 448 16.29 -29.92 -7.62
C ALA A 448 15.84 -28.75 -6.71
N ALA A 449 14.56 -28.70 -6.33
CA ALA A 449 14.03 -27.68 -5.42
C ALA A 449 14.59 -27.80 -3.99
N LEU A 450 14.89 -29.02 -3.54
CA LEU A 450 15.51 -29.28 -2.23
C LEU A 450 16.98 -28.84 -2.12
N ARG A 451 17.64 -28.47 -3.22
CA ARG A 451 19.05 -28.00 -3.22
C ARG A 451 19.19 -26.48 -3.12
N LEU A 452 18.10 -25.72 -3.21
CA LEU A 452 18.14 -24.25 -3.13
C LEU A 452 18.15 -23.79 -1.68
N GLN A 453 19.12 -22.94 -1.32
CA GLN A 453 19.21 -22.37 0.03
C GLN A 453 18.12 -21.30 0.25
N PRO A 454 17.67 -21.10 1.50
CA PRO A 454 16.57 -20.17 1.83
C PRO A 454 16.77 -18.72 1.33
N LEU A 455 18.02 -18.30 1.10
CA LEU A 455 18.36 -16.96 0.63
C LEU A 455 18.02 -16.72 -0.84
N GLU A 456 18.06 -17.73 -1.70
CA GLU A 456 17.73 -17.61 -3.13
C GLU A 456 16.22 -17.51 -3.38
N ILE A 457 15.40 -17.98 -2.44
CA ILE A 457 13.93 -17.89 -2.50
C ILE A 457 13.44 -16.48 -2.13
N ALA A 458 14.21 -15.75 -1.32
CA ALA A 458 13.86 -14.40 -0.86
C ALA A 458 14.09 -13.30 -1.91
N THR A 459 14.92 -13.56 -2.93
CA THR A 459 15.34 -12.55 -3.92
C THR A 459 14.56 -12.59 -5.24
N ARG A 460 13.65 -13.55 -5.45
CA ARG A 460 12.81 -13.58 -6.66
C ARG A 460 11.49 -12.82 -6.46
N GLU A 461 11.22 -11.91 -7.40
CA GLU A 461 10.08 -11.00 -7.41
C GLU A 461 8.71 -11.69 -7.35
N ARG A 462 7.81 -11.09 -6.56
CA ARG A 462 6.40 -11.51 -6.42
C ARG A 462 5.60 -11.17 -7.69
N PRO A 463 4.89 -12.12 -8.32
CA PRO A 463 3.96 -11.80 -9.40
C PRO A 463 2.62 -11.24 -8.89
N PRO A 464 1.84 -10.57 -9.76
CA PRO A 464 0.67 -9.78 -9.37
C PRO A 464 -0.53 -10.64 -8.92
N ARG A 465 -1.33 -10.07 -8.00
CA ARG A 465 -2.54 -10.67 -7.44
C ARG A 465 -3.60 -10.95 -8.52
N ALA A 466 -4.18 -12.15 -8.51
CA ALA A 466 -5.33 -12.51 -9.35
C ALA A 466 -6.65 -11.85 -8.88
N ARG A 467 -7.57 -11.64 -9.83
CA ARG A 467 -8.92 -11.06 -9.64
C ARG A 467 -9.81 -11.93 -8.75
N PRO A 468 -10.79 -11.34 -8.02
CA PRO A 468 -11.66 -12.08 -7.12
C PRO A 468 -12.61 -13.04 -7.84
N PHE A 469 -12.86 -14.15 -7.15
CA PHE A 469 -13.73 -15.27 -7.48
C PHE A 469 -15.17 -14.82 -7.85
N THR A 470 -15.67 -15.19 -9.03
CA THR A 470 -17.10 -15.07 -9.38
C THR A 470 -17.86 -16.37 -9.06
N LEU A 471 -18.93 -16.21 -8.30
CA LEU A 471 -19.86 -17.23 -7.77
C LEU A 471 -20.77 -17.82 -8.86
N VAL A 472 -20.23 -18.52 -9.87
CA VAL A 472 -21.05 -19.11 -10.97
C VAL A 472 -20.88 -20.62 -11.16
N LYS A 473 -20.23 -21.35 -10.24
CA LYS A 473 -20.16 -22.82 -10.34
C LYS A 473 -20.45 -23.53 -9.02
N LEU A 474 -21.74 -23.58 -8.68
CA LEU A 474 -22.32 -24.55 -7.74
C LEU A 474 -23.27 -25.44 -8.55
N GLY A 475 -22.72 -26.47 -9.19
CA GLY A 475 -23.50 -27.35 -10.06
C GLY A 475 -22.79 -28.64 -10.48
N GLN A 476 -21.74 -29.09 -9.78
CA GLN A 476 -21.19 -30.42 -10.01
C GLN A 476 -21.08 -31.24 -8.71
N PRO A 477 -21.60 -32.48 -8.70
CA PRO A 477 -21.56 -33.37 -7.55
C PRO A 477 -20.22 -34.10 -7.53
N GLY A 478 -19.27 -33.60 -6.75
CA GLY A 478 -17.98 -34.25 -6.55
C GLY A 478 -17.27 -33.73 -5.32
N GLY A 479 -17.68 -34.18 -4.13
CA GLY A 479 -17.07 -33.76 -2.87
C GLY A 479 -17.69 -34.41 -1.65
N GLY A 480 -17.54 -35.74 -1.51
CA GLY A 480 -18.12 -36.53 -0.43
C GLY A 480 -17.66 -36.12 0.99
N GLN A 481 -16.55 -35.39 1.11
CA GLN A 481 -15.97 -35.04 2.41
C GLN A 481 -16.73 -33.91 3.14
N ASN A 482 -17.38 -33.00 2.41
CA ASN A 482 -18.12 -31.89 3.02
C ASN A 482 -19.51 -32.32 3.53
N ARG A 483 -20.10 -33.36 2.93
CA ARG A 483 -21.40 -33.92 3.38
C ARG A 483 -21.31 -34.55 4.76
N TRP A 484 -20.24 -35.29 5.04
CA TRP A 484 -20.02 -35.90 6.36
C TRP A 484 -19.81 -34.86 7.46
N ARG A 485 -19.10 -33.77 7.17
CA ARG A 485 -18.92 -32.67 8.14
C ARG A 485 -20.22 -31.93 8.45
N MET A 486 -21.08 -31.71 7.46
CA MET A 486 -22.40 -31.11 7.70
C MET A 486 -23.35 -32.05 8.45
N LEU A 487 -23.33 -33.36 8.15
CA LEU A 487 -24.11 -34.34 8.90
C LEU A 487 -23.65 -34.45 10.35
N TRP A 488 -22.34 -34.42 10.60
CA TRP A 488 -21.79 -34.46 11.96
C TRP A 488 -22.10 -33.19 12.75
N PHE A 489 -22.02 -32.02 12.10
CA PHE A 489 -22.43 -30.75 12.72
C PHE A 489 -23.94 -30.71 13.03
N GLY A 490 -24.78 -31.19 12.10
CA GLY A 490 -26.21 -31.33 12.32
C GLY A 490 -26.56 -32.25 13.48
N ALA A 491 -25.89 -33.40 13.58
CA ALA A 491 -26.05 -34.34 14.69
C ALA A 491 -25.64 -33.72 16.04
N TRP A 492 -24.55 -32.94 16.06
CA TRP A 492 -24.09 -32.26 17.27
C TRP A 492 -25.06 -31.14 17.72
N VAL A 493 -25.58 -30.34 16.79
CA VAL A 493 -26.58 -29.31 17.09
C VAL A 493 -27.89 -29.93 17.60
N LEU A 494 -28.34 -31.03 16.99
CA LEU A 494 -29.53 -31.75 17.43
C LEU A 494 -29.34 -32.33 18.84
N PHE A 495 -28.17 -32.89 19.14
CA PHE A 495 -27.82 -33.38 20.48
C PHE A 495 -27.80 -32.26 21.52
N ALA A 496 -27.22 -31.11 21.20
CA ALA A 496 -27.20 -29.95 22.08
C ALA A 496 -28.62 -29.42 22.38
N LEU A 497 -29.49 -29.36 21.36
CA LEU A 497 -30.89 -28.96 21.52
C LEU A 497 -31.68 -29.95 22.36
N LEU A 498 -31.52 -31.26 22.14
CA LEU A 498 -32.17 -32.29 22.95
C LEU A 498 -31.73 -32.23 24.41
N ARG A 499 -30.44 -31.97 24.67
CA ARG A 499 -29.94 -31.78 26.04
C ARG A 499 -30.50 -30.55 26.72
N LEU A 500 -30.70 -29.47 25.96
CA LEU A 500 -31.30 -28.23 26.45
C LEU A 500 -32.77 -28.44 26.78
N VAL A 501 -33.54 -29.09 25.90
CA VAL A 501 -34.94 -29.47 26.15
C VAL A 501 -35.06 -30.40 27.36
N HIS A 502 -34.14 -31.36 27.52
CA HIS A 502 -34.15 -32.25 28.68
C HIS A 502 -33.82 -31.51 29.99
N ALA A 503 -32.89 -30.55 29.96
CA ALA A 503 -32.54 -29.73 31.12
C ALA A 503 -33.68 -28.78 31.56
N PHE A 504 -34.53 -28.35 30.62
CA PHE A 504 -35.69 -27.50 30.92
C PHE A 504 -36.99 -28.28 31.17
N GLY A 505 -37.09 -29.54 30.72
CA GLY A 505 -38.30 -30.37 30.83
C GLY A 505 -38.34 -31.35 32.01
N GLY A 506 -37.29 -31.40 32.84
CA GLY A 506 -37.15 -32.37 33.94
C GLY A 506 -37.67 -31.94 35.32
N GLY A 507 -38.49 -30.89 35.39
CA GLY A 507 -39.10 -30.41 36.64
C GLY A 507 -40.60 -30.70 36.68
N ASN A 508 -40.95 -31.95 37.00
CA ASN A 508 -42.24 -32.32 37.58
C ASN A 508 -41.98 -33.12 38.85
#